data_AF-A0A257J2X4-F1
#
_entry.id   AF-A0A257J2X4-F1
#
_cell.length_a   1.000
_cell.length_b   1.000
_cell.length_c   1.000
_cell.angle_alpha   90.00
_cell.angle_beta   90.00
_cell.angle_gamma   90.00
#
_symmetry.space_group_name_H-M   'P 1'
#
loop_
_entity.id
_entity.type
_entity.pdbx_description
1 polymer ?
#
loop_
_entity_poly.entity_id
_entity_poly.type
_entity_poly.pdbx_seq_one_letter_code
_entity_poly.pdbx_strand_id
1 'polypeptide(L)'
;MQRSSGIKINGWVAILLAPVLIPIALISNLWPGSRKANRTVDEVAGFLRDFIEETAGDWDWDEFECVEIADPELEKIRKRAVRAGPPNPDLNQLRALLAEVEAIARTRQDV
;
A
#
# COMPACT_ATOMS: atom_id res chain seq x y z
N MET A 1 -40.46 5.17 9.86
CA MET A 1 -40.04 6.56 9.56
C MET A 1 -38.96 6.97 10.56
N GLN A 2 -37.69 7.01 10.12
CA GLN A 2 -36.53 7.38 10.96
C GLN A 2 -36.29 8.89 10.83
N ARG A 3 -36.31 9.64 11.95
CA ARG A 3 -35.92 11.05 11.99
C ARG A 3 -34.40 11.13 11.97
N SER A 4 -33.83 11.67 10.89
CA SER A 4 -32.43 12.12 10.87
C SER A 4 -32.32 13.40 11.69
N SER A 5 -31.63 13.35 12.82
CA SER A 5 -31.29 14.52 13.62
C SER A 5 -30.00 15.14 13.06
N GLY A 6 -30.14 16.11 12.17
CA GLY A 6 -29.02 16.92 11.70
C GLY A 6 -28.52 17.83 12.83
N ILE A 7 -27.27 17.64 13.26
CA ILE A 7 -26.61 18.52 14.22
C ILE A 7 -26.47 19.91 13.58
N LYS A 8 -27.15 20.91 14.14
CA LYS A 8 -26.98 22.32 13.75
C LYS A 8 -25.85 22.92 14.57
N ILE A 9 -24.71 23.18 13.93
CA ILE A 9 -23.55 23.81 14.57
C ILE A 9 -23.73 25.34 14.49
N ASN A 10 -23.79 26.01 15.63
CA ASN A 10 -23.96 27.46 15.71
C ASN A 10 -22.64 28.19 15.38
N GLY A 11 -22.71 29.38 14.77
CA GLY A 11 -21.51 30.12 14.33
C GLY A 11 -20.47 30.38 15.42
N TRP A 12 -20.89 30.56 16.67
CA TRP A 12 -19.99 30.71 17.83
C TRP A 12 -19.23 29.43 18.19
N VAL A 13 -19.86 28.27 18.01
CA VAL A 13 -19.21 26.96 18.22
C VAL A 13 -18.14 26.73 17.15
N ALA A 14 -18.38 27.16 15.91
CA ALA A 14 -17.38 27.09 14.85
C ALA A 14 -16.14 27.96 15.15
N ILE A 15 -16.32 29.16 15.70
CA ILE A 15 -15.21 30.05 16.09
C ILE A 15 -14.39 29.45 17.24
N LEU A 16 -15.04 28.81 18.22
CA LEU A 16 -14.33 28.14 19.33
C LEU A 16 -13.57 26.89 18.90
N LEU A 17 -14.06 26.16 17.89
CA LEU A 17 -13.40 24.95 17.38
C LEU A 17 -12.30 25.24 16.34
N ALA A 18 -12.38 26.38 15.65
CA ALA A 18 -11.40 26.80 14.64
C ALA A 18 -9.93 26.77 15.12
N PRO A 19 -9.54 27.30 16.29
CA PRO A 19 -8.14 27.28 16.74
C PRO A 19 -7.61 25.88 17.09
N VAL A 20 -8.48 24.86 17.20
CA VAL A 20 -8.08 23.46 17.42
C VAL A 20 -8.08 22.68 16.10
N LEU A 21 -9.11 22.87 15.27
CA LEU A 21 -9.24 22.16 14.00
C LEU A 21 -8.26 22.65 12.92
N ILE A 22 -7.95 23.95 12.89
CA ILE A 22 -7.02 24.52 11.89
C ILE A 22 -5.59 23.97 12.08
N PRO A 23 -5.01 23.93 13.30
CA PRO A 23 -3.71 23.28 13.50
C PRO A 23 -3.73 21.79 13.18
N ILE A 24 -4.78 21.05 13.55
CA ILE A 24 -4.89 19.62 13.25
C ILE A 24 -4.91 19.37 11.73
N ALA A 25 -5.68 20.17 10.98
CA ALA A 25 -5.73 20.07 9.52
C ALA A 25 -4.43 20.51 8.82
N LEU A 26 -3.69 21.46 9.39
CA LEU A 26 -2.37 21.85 8.89
C LEU A 26 -1.31 20.78 9.18
N ILE A 27 -1.38 20.13 10.36
CA ILE A 27 -0.49 19.04 10.75
C ILE A 27 -0.79 17.75 9.98
N SER A 28 -2.05 17.47 9.63
CA SER A 28 -2.39 16.29 8.82
C SER A 28 -1.80 16.34 7.42
N ASN A 29 -1.62 17.54 6.84
CA ASN A 29 -0.96 17.73 5.54
C ASN A 29 0.58 17.72 5.64
N LEU A 30 1.12 17.83 6.85
CA LEU A 30 2.54 17.61 7.17
C LEU A 30 2.82 16.18 7.62
N TRP A 31 1.79 15.34 7.75
CA TRP A 31 1.94 13.92 8.06
C TRP A 31 2.43 13.22 6.79
N PRO A 32 3.65 12.68 6.76
CA PRO A 32 4.14 11.88 5.65
C PRO A 32 3.53 10.48 5.76
N GLY A 33 2.20 10.41 5.88
CA GLY A 33 1.46 9.16 5.83
C GLY A 33 1.82 8.51 4.52
N SER A 34 2.66 7.47 4.62
CA SER A 34 3.32 6.71 3.57
C SER A 34 2.81 7.07 2.18
N ARG A 35 3.59 7.85 1.41
CA ARG A 35 3.33 7.95 -0.04
C ARG A 35 3.48 6.54 -0.58
N LYS A 36 2.36 5.87 -0.78
CA LYS A 36 2.32 4.54 -1.35
C LYS A 36 2.78 4.63 -2.79
N ALA A 37 3.69 3.76 -3.19
CA ALA A 37 4.11 3.69 -4.57
C ALA A 37 2.95 3.14 -5.42
N ASN A 38 2.71 3.80 -6.55
CA ASN A 38 1.80 3.28 -7.55
C ASN A 38 2.55 2.26 -8.40
N ARG A 39 2.61 1.01 -7.92
CA ARG A 39 3.23 -0.12 -8.62
C ARG A 39 2.20 -0.88 -9.44
N THR A 40 2.60 -1.26 -10.64
CA THR A 40 1.87 -2.14 -11.53
C THR A 40 2.05 -3.61 -11.13
N VAL A 41 1.19 -4.47 -11.69
CA VAL A 41 1.29 -5.92 -11.48
C VAL A 41 2.62 -6.46 -12.03
N ASP A 42 3.06 -5.96 -13.18
CA ASP A 42 4.31 -6.37 -13.82
C ASP A 42 5.55 -5.97 -13.02
N GLU A 43 5.56 -4.78 -12.41
CA GLU A 43 6.65 -4.37 -11.51
C GLU A 43 6.74 -5.30 -10.30
N VAL A 44 5.62 -5.65 -9.66
CA VAL A 44 5.61 -6.57 -8.52
C VAL A 44 6.07 -7.97 -8.94
N ALA A 45 5.64 -8.45 -10.12
CA ALA A 45 6.13 -9.71 -10.67
C ALA A 45 7.64 -9.67 -10.94
N GLY A 46 8.14 -8.54 -11.45
CA GLY A 46 9.57 -8.27 -11.66
C GLY A 46 10.37 -8.42 -10.38
N PHE A 47 10.02 -7.69 -9.32
CA PHE A 47 10.70 -7.80 -8.02
C PHE A 47 10.75 -9.24 -7.49
N LEU A 48 9.65 -9.99 -7.59
CA LEU A 48 9.61 -11.37 -7.14
C LEU A 48 10.47 -12.28 -8.02
N ARG A 49 10.38 -12.13 -9.34
CA ARG A 49 11.14 -12.93 -10.31
C ARG A 49 12.63 -12.68 -10.16
N ASP A 50 13.04 -11.43 -10.13
CA ASP A 50 14.44 -11.03 -10.07
C ASP A 50 15.08 -11.49 -8.75
N PHE A 51 14.32 -11.47 -7.65
CA PHE A 51 14.77 -12.05 -6.39
C PHE A 51 14.92 -13.58 -6.45
N ILE A 52 13.94 -14.29 -7.04
CA ILE A 52 13.97 -15.75 -7.17
C ILE A 52 15.09 -16.22 -8.11
N GLU A 53 15.38 -15.45 -9.16
CA GLU A 53 16.39 -15.75 -10.18
C GLU A 53 17.78 -15.23 -9.80
N GLU A 54 17.94 -14.59 -8.64
CA GLU A 54 19.18 -13.97 -8.17
C GLU A 54 19.74 -12.91 -9.14
N THR A 55 18.85 -12.22 -9.85
CA THR A 55 19.16 -11.15 -10.81
C THR A 55 18.79 -9.76 -10.31
N ALA A 56 18.18 -9.66 -9.13
CA ALA A 56 17.87 -8.40 -8.47
C ALA A 56 19.15 -7.60 -8.17
N GLY A 57 19.06 -6.28 -8.28
CA GLY A 57 20.10 -5.36 -7.84
C GLY A 57 20.24 -5.35 -6.31
N ASP A 58 21.40 -4.87 -5.84
CA ASP A 58 21.79 -4.88 -4.41
C ASP A 58 20.76 -4.28 -3.44
N TRP A 59 19.87 -3.41 -3.92
CA TRP A 59 18.90 -2.65 -3.11
C TRP A 59 17.45 -2.88 -3.50
N ASP A 60 17.17 -3.69 -4.53
CA ASP A 60 15.81 -3.83 -5.08
C ASP A 60 14.86 -4.46 -4.05
N TRP A 61 15.37 -5.43 -3.29
CA TRP A 61 14.58 -6.06 -2.24
C TRP A 61 14.28 -5.10 -1.08
N ASP A 62 15.25 -4.29 -0.66
CA ASP A 62 15.07 -3.30 0.40
C ASP A 62 14.04 -2.24 0.00
N GLU A 63 14.08 -1.81 -1.27
CA GLU A 63 13.06 -0.90 -1.82
C GLU A 63 11.67 -1.56 -1.79
N PHE A 64 11.57 -2.80 -2.25
CA PHE A 64 10.33 -3.56 -2.25
C PHE A 64 9.77 -3.80 -0.83
N GLU A 65 10.63 -4.05 0.15
CA GLU A 65 10.25 -4.25 1.55
C GLU A 65 9.81 -2.95 2.24
N CYS A 66 10.52 -1.85 1.99
CA CYS A 66 10.27 -0.60 2.72
C CYS A 66 9.13 0.24 2.15
N VAL A 67 8.77 0.04 0.88
CA VAL A 67 7.78 0.88 0.19
C VAL A 67 6.41 0.20 0.14
N GLU A 68 5.41 0.83 0.76
CA GLU A 68 4.01 0.39 0.64
C GLU A 68 3.48 0.60 -0.79
N ILE A 69 2.69 -0.36 -1.28
CA ILE A 69 2.04 -0.30 -2.58
C ILE A 69 0.62 0.25 -2.45
N ALA A 70 0.22 1.11 -3.39
CA ALA A 70 -1.08 1.77 -3.40
C ALA A 70 -2.24 0.79 -3.66
N ASP A 71 -2.03 -0.16 -4.58
CA ASP A 71 -2.97 -1.23 -4.88
C ASP A 71 -3.08 -2.18 -3.66
N PRO A 72 -4.27 -2.31 -3.03
CA PRO A 72 -4.44 -3.10 -1.82
C PRO A 72 -4.31 -4.62 -2.05
N GLU A 73 -4.51 -5.10 -3.27
CA GLU A 73 -4.29 -6.51 -3.63
C GLU A 73 -2.78 -6.79 -3.72
N LEU A 74 -2.04 -5.94 -4.43
CA LEU A 74 -0.60 -6.04 -4.55
C LEU A 74 0.12 -5.81 -3.21
N GLU A 75 -0.38 -4.92 -2.36
CA GLU A 75 0.17 -4.70 -1.02
C GLU A 75 0.04 -5.95 -0.12
N LYS A 76 -1.05 -6.72 -0.25
CA LYS A 76 -1.19 -7.99 0.48
C LYS A 76 -0.15 -9.01 0.02
N ILE A 77 0.11 -9.06 -1.28
CA ILE A 77 1.13 -9.94 -1.86
C ILE A 77 2.51 -9.50 -1.38
N ARG A 78 2.85 -8.21 -1.46
CA ARG A 78 4.11 -7.65 -0.96
C ARG A 78 4.35 -8.02 0.50
N LYS A 79 3.36 -7.83 1.39
CA LYS A 79 3.48 -8.23 2.80
C LYS A 79 3.69 -9.73 2.99
N ARG A 80 3.13 -10.58 2.14
CA ARG A 80 3.37 -12.03 2.16
C ARG A 80 4.77 -12.36 1.64
N ALA A 81 5.23 -11.67 0.60
CA ALA A 81 6.56 -11.84 0.02
C ALA A 81 7.67 -11.42 0.99
N VAL A 82 7.54 -10.25 1.64
CA VAL A 82 8.48 -9.77 2.66
C VAL A 82 8.66 -10.81 3.79
N ARG A 83 7.57 -11.42 4.26
CA ARG A 83 7.63 -12.49 5.28
C ARG A 83 8.30 -13.77 4.81
N ALA A 84 8.27 -14.04 3.50
CA ALA A 84 8.86 -15.20 2.87
C ALA A 84 10.27 -14.92 2.31
N GLY A 85 10.77 -13.69 2.45
CA GLY A 85 12.04 -13.24 1.91
C GLY A 85 13.22 -13.44 2.86
N PRO A 86 14.31 -12.69 2.66
CA PRO A 86 15.47 -12.66 3.55
C PRO A 86 15.10 -12.42 5.02
N PRO A 87 15.93 -12.89 5.98
CA PRO A 87 17.23 -13.53 5.77
C PRO A 87 17.16 -15.03 5.42
N ASN A 88 16.01 -15.68 5.58
CA ASN A 88 15.82 -17.12 5.30
C ASN A 88 14.66 -17.31 4.31
N PRO A 89 14.90 -17.14 3.00
CA PRO A 89 13.84 -17.10 2.02
C PRO A 89 13.15 -18.45 1.80
N ASP A 90 11.81 -18.45 1.78
CA ASP A 90 10.99 -19.55 1.30
C ASP A 90 10.69 -19.35 -0.19
N LEU A 91 11.59 -19.87 -1.04
CA LEU A 91 11.49 -19.77 -2.49
C LEU A 91 10.23 -20.43 -3.05
N ASN A 92 9.65 -21.43 -2.37
CA ASN A 92 8.42 -22.06 -2.84
C ASN A 92 7.23 -21.12 -2.63
N GLN A 93 7.18 -20.46 -1.47
CA GLN A 93 6.16 -19.45 -1.19
C GLN A 93 6.30 -18.25 -2.13
N LEU A 94 7.52 -17.77 -2.39
CA LEU A 94 7.76 -16.66 -3.32
C LEU A 94 7.33 -17.01 -4.76
N ARG A 95 7.62 -18.23 -5.23
CA ARG A 95 7.13 -18.71 -6.54
C ARG A 95 5.60 -18.79 -6.61
N ALA A 96 4.95 -19.24 -5.53
CA ALA A 96 3.49 -19.26 -5.47
C ALA A 96 2.89 -17.85 -5.55
N LEU A 97 3.53 -16.87 -4.89
CA LEU A 97 3.14 -15.46 -4.95
C LEU A 97 3.36 -14.87 -6.36
N LEU A 98 4.47 -15.19 -7.01
CA LEU A 98 4.72 -14.79 -8.40
C LEU A 98 3.61 -15.29 -9.33
N ALA A 99 3.23 -16.57 -9.21
CA ALA A 99 2.14 -17.14 -10.02
C ALA A 99 0.79 -16.46 -9.74
N GLU A 100 0.52 -16.07 -8.49
CA GLU A 100 -0.68 -15.30 -8.09
C GLU A 100 -0.70 -13.92 -8.77
N VAL A 101 0.42 -13.19 -8.74
CA VAL A 101 0.58 -11.89 -9.42
C VAL A 101 0.37 -12.02 -10.93
N GLU A 102 0.99 -13.02 -11.56
CA GLU A 102 0.84 -13.24 -13.00
C GLU A 102 -0.60 -13.64 -13.39
N ALA A 103 -1.33 -14.33 -12.52
CA ALA A 103 -2.76 -14.60 -12.73
C ALA A 103 -3.61 -13.33 -12.67
N ILE A 104 -3.29 -12.41 -11.75
CA ILE A 104 -3.92 -11.09 -11.67
C ILE A 104 -3.63 -10.30 -12.95
N ALA A 105 -2.40 -10.34 -13.47
CA ALA A 105 -2.01 -9.65 -14.70
C ALA A 105 -2.88 -10.09 -15.89
N ARG A 106 -3.04 -11.41 -16.08
CA ARG A 106 -3.90 -11.99 -17.12
C ARG A 106 -5.35 -11.52 -16.97
N THR A 107 -5.88 -11.59 -15.75
CA THR A 107 -7.28 -11.20 -15.48
C THR A 107 -7.53 -9.71 -15.79
N ARG A 108 -6.56 -8.83 -15.55
CA ARG A 108 -6.67 -7.39 -15.82
C ARG A 108 -6.52 -7.03 -17.30
N GLN A 109 -5.97 -7.92 -18.13
CA GLN A 109 -5.85 -7.73 -19.59
C GLN A 109 -7.12 -8.12 -20.35
N ASP A 110 -7.96 -8.99 -19.76
CA ASP A 110 -9.20 -9.49 -20.35
C ASP A 110 -10.42 -8.57 -20.11
N VAL A 111 -10.23 -7.38 -19.51
CA VAL A 111 -11.26 -6.39 -19.17
C VAL A 111 -11.08 -5.12 -19.98
#